data_AF-A0A1M4Y158-F1
#
_entry.id   AF-A0A1M4Y158-F1
#
_cell.length_a   1.000
_cell.length_b   1.000
_cell.length_c   1.000
_cell.angle_alpha   90.00
_cell.angle_beta   90.00
_cell.angle_gamma   90.00
#
_symmetry.space_group_name_H-M   'P 1'
#
loop_
_entity.id
_entity.type
_entity.pdbx_description
1 polymer ?
#
loop_
_entity_poly.entity_id
_entity_poly.type
_entity_poly.pdbx_seq_one_letter_code
_entity_poly.pdbx_strand_id
1 'polypeptide(L)' 'STNVLERLNEEVRRRENIIRIFPNQDSANRLIGAVLMDKHEEWVGSNRKYISLED' A
#
# COMPACT_ATOMS: atom_id res chain seq x y z
N SER A 1 -15.29 -1.87 -7.61
CA SER A 1 -14.78 -0.49 -7.76
C SER A 1 -13.27 -0.49 -7.55
N THR A 2 -12.48 -0.08 -8.56
CA THR A 2 -11.00 -0.07 -8.52
C THR A 2 -10.40 1.05 -7.67
N ASN A 3 -11.22 1.97 -7.17
CA ASN A 3 -10.79 3.16 -6.44
C ASN A 3 -9.87 2.87 -5.24
N VAL A 4 -10.08 1.74 -4.53
CA VAL A 4 -9.23 1.35 -3.39
C VAL A 4 -7.81 1.04 -3.85
N LEU A 5 -7.68 0.33 -4.97
CA LEU A 5 -6.38 -0.04 -5.55
C LEU A 5 -5.68 1.18 -6.17
N GLU A 6 -6.43 2.06 -6.82
CA GLU A 6 -5.90 3.34 -7.34
C GLU A 6 -5.29 4.18 -6.23
N ARG A 7 -6.02 4.36 -5.12
CA ARG A 7 -5.53 5.12 -3.95
C ARG A 7 -4.31 4.46 -3.30
N LEU A 8 -4.26 3.14 -3.26
CA LEU A 8 -3.11 2.41 -2.75
C LEU A 8 -1.87 2.65 -3.63
N ASN A 9 -2.03 2.54 -4.95
CA ASN A 9 -0.96 2.77 -5.92
C ASN A 9 -0.47 4.22 -5.89
N GLU A 10 -1.36 5.20 -5.73
CA GLU A 10 -1.00 6.61 -5.56
C GLU A 10 -0.13 6.83 -4.32
N GLU A 11 -0.44 6.18 -3.19
CA GLU A 11 0.35 6.30 -1.97
C GLU A 11 1.74 5.66 -2.12
N VAL A 12 1.83 4.50 -2.78
CA VAL A 12 3.13 3.89 -3.11
C VAL A 12 3.97 4.82 -3.97
N ARG A 13 3.40 5.39 -5.04
CA ARG A 13 4.08 6.36 -5.92
C ARG A 13 4.51 7.62 -5.17
N ARG A 14 3.67 8.12 -4.25
CA ARG A 14 3.99 9.31 -3.45
C ARG A 14 5.22 9.09 -2.56
N ARG A 15 5.33 7.91 -1.93
CA ARG A 15 6.49 7.60 -1.08
C ARG A 15 7.74 7.25 -1.91
N GLU A 16 7.57 6.59 -3.06
CA GLU A 16 8.64 6.32 -4.02
C GLU A 16 9.31 7.60 -4.55
N ASN A 17 8.52 8.63 -4.86
CA ASN A 17 9.01 9.89 -5.44
C ASN A 17 10.11 10.58 -4.59
N ILE A 18 10.14 10.35 -3.28
CA ILE A 18 11.17 10.88 -2.39
C ILE A 18 12.50 10.12 -2.57
N ILE A 19 12.43 8.81 -2.78
CA ILE A 19 13.59 7.91 -2.85
C ILE A 19 14.30 8.05 -4.21
N ARG A 20 13.54 8.32 -5.28
CA ARG A 20 13.99 8.48 -6.68
C ARG A 20 14.61 7.23 -7.32
N ILE A 21 15.59 6.59 -6.66
CA ILE A 21 16.27 5.37 -7.12
C ILE A 21 16.48 4.46 -5.90
N PHE A 22 15.99 3.23 -5.96
CA PHE A 22 16.25 2.24 -4.92
C PHE A 22 17.64 1.60 -5.07
N PRO A 23 18.34 1.34 -3.96
CA PRO A 23 19.67 0.70 -4.00
C PRO A 23 19.60 -0.80 -4.34
N ASN A 24 18.45 -1.45 -4.12
CA ASN A 24 18.17 -2.83 -4.47
C ASN A 24 16.66 -3.11 -4.38
N GLN A 25 16.24 -4.26 -4.88
CA GLN A 25 14.85 -4.70 -4.86
C GLN A 25 14.31 -4.89 -3.42
N ASP A 26 15.13 -5.37 -2.49
CA ASP A 26 14.71 -5.55 -1.09
C ASP A 26 14.29 -4.23 -0.44
N SER A 27 14.97 -3.13 -0.77
CA SER A 27 14.64 -1.81 -0.25
C SER A 27 13.29 -1.30 -0.81
N ALA A 28 12.98 -1.61 -2.07
CA ALA A 28 11.66 -1.34 -2.64
C ALA A 28 10.58 -2.20 -1.99
N ASN A 29 10.84 -3.50 -1.81
CA ASN A 29 9.92 -4.43 -1.14
C ASN A 29 9.61 -3.99 0.30
N ARG A 30 10.60 -3.47 1.03
CA ARG A 30 10.38 -2.92 2.39
C ARG A 30 9.47 -1.71 2.39
N LEU A 31 9.63 -0.77 1.45
CA LEU A 31 8.74 0.38 1.35
C LEU A 31 7.32 -0.05 1.04
N ILE A 32 7.15 -0.87 0.00
CA ILE A 32 5.84 -1.32 -0.45
C ILE A 32 5.17 -2.13 0.67
N GLY A 33 5.91 -3.04 1.30
CA GLY A 33 5.43 -3.82 2.44
C GLY A 33 4.99 -2.94 3.61
N ALA A 34 5.75 -1.89 3.95
CA ALA A 34 5.36 -0.94 5.00
C ALA A 34 4.05 -0.20 4.65
N VAL A 35 3.89 0.27 3.41
CA VAL A 35 2.63 0.91 2.96
C VAL A 35 1.45 -0.05 3.03
N LEU A 36 1.66 -1.31 2.63
CA LEU A 36 0.61 -2.33 2.67
C LEU A 36 0.20 -2.67 4.11
N MET A 37 1.16 -2.76 5.04
CA MET A 37 0.87 -2.98 6.45
C MET A 37 0.08 -1.81 7.05
N ASP A 38 0.51 -0.57 6.82
CA ASP A 38 -0.21 0.64 7.26
C ASP A 38 -1.68 0.62 6.76
N LYS A 39 -1.88 0.25 5.49
CA LYS A 39 -3.21 0.21 4.86
C LYS A 39 -4.06 -0.94 5.36
N HIS A 40 -3.45 -2.09 5.62
CA HIS A 40 -4.12 -3.23 6.21
C HIS A 40 -4.65 -2.89 7.61
N GLU A 41 -3.82 -2.26 8.46
CA GLU A 41 -4.23 -1.81 9.79
C GLU A 41 -5.39 -0.79 9.73
N GLU A 42 -5.31 0.18 8.81
CA GLU A 42 -6.39 1.15 8.56
C GLU A 42 -7.70 0.46 8.16
N TRP A 43 -7.62 -0.55 7.28
CA TRP A 43 -8.80 -1.24 6.77
C TRP A 43 -9.42 -2.19 7.79
N VAL A 44 -8.60 -2.88 8.59
CA VAL A 44 -9.08 -3.75 9.69
C VAL A 44 -9.73 -2.93 10.79
N GLY A 45 -9.18 -1.75 11.11
CA GLY A 45 -9.76 -0.83 12.10
C GLY A 45 -10.99 -0.07 11.61
N SER A 46 -11.29 -0.12 10.31
CA SER A 46 -12.40 0.60 9.70
C SER A 46 -13.71 -0.19 9.71
N ASN A 47 -14.81 0.49 10.00
CA ASN A 47 -16.16 -0.11 9.91
C ASN A 47 -16.64 -0.36 8.45
N ARG A 48 -15.87 0.12 7.45
CA ARG A 48 -16.09 -0.14 6.03
C ARG A 48 -15.29 -1.37 5.58
N LYS A 49 -15.96 -2.29 4.86
CA LYS A 49 -15.31 -3.45 4.24
C LYS A 49 -14.55 -3.04 2.96
N TYR A 50 -13.22 -3.01 3.03
CA TYR A 50 -12.35 -2.68 1.90
C TYR A 50 -11.81 -3.90 1.16
N ILE A 51 -11.64 -5.02 1.85
CA ILE A 51 -11.30 -6.32 1.28
C ILE A 51 -12.37 -7.31 1.73
N SER A 52 -13.00 -8.00 0.79
CA SER A 52 -13.75 -9.22 1.07
C SER A 52 -12.79 -10.37 0.78
N LEU A 53 -12.39 -11.11 1.82
CA LEU A 53 -11.77 -12.41 1.62
C LEU A 53 -12.91 -13.34 1.21
N GLU A 54 -12.96 -13.73 -0.06
CA GLU A 54 -13.77 -14.87 -0.47
C GLU A 54 -12.99 -16.13 -0.06
N ASP A 55 -13.64 -16.98 0.74
CA ASP A 55 -13.08 -18.25 1.23
C ASP A 55 -12.87 -19.27 0.10
#